data_AF-A0A9P4YUK9-F1
#
_entry.id   AF-A0A9P4YUK9-F1
#
_cell.length_a   1.000
_cell.length_b   1.000
_cell.length_c   1.000
_cell.angle_alpha   90.00
_cell.angle_beta   90.00
_cell.angle_gamma   90.00
#
_symmetry.space_group_name_H-M   'P 1'
#
loop_
_entity.id
_entity.type
_entity.pdbx_description
1 polymer ?
#
loop_
_entity_poly.entity_id
_entity_poly.type
_entity_poly.pdbx_seq_one_letter_code
_entity_poly.pdbx_strand_id
1 'polypeptide(L)'
;MAPAPNPSLPLQERLLTLAKTLHHLTLILTTIRYSFSWIRMNYYGGMAQFCYRTSFIAATFTYGIVVYKTQRARAKSGSRAAPSALGLLADENVQYLLLSLVWLFSPQYPLALLPYSVYSIFHVATYTRTNLIPAVYPPTPAADGSSPKGRATHPLADRIGAFVKEYYDASMSIVSALEILLWGRILLSALLFQRRSWILMVLYTIFLRARHSQSSHVQGSVSQLSARVDALVGAQGTPPAARQVWDGVKSGARQFHDITDITKYTGGGAAKKSS
;
A
#
# COMPACT_ATOMS: atom_id res chain seq x y z
N MET A 1 -13.38 7.65 2.57
CA MET A 1 -13.42 8.23 3.94
C MET A 1 -14.83 8.11 4.55
N ALA A 2 -14.97 8.30 5.86
CA ALA A 2 -16.30 8.53 6.46
C ALA A 2 -16.82 9.92 6.01
N PRO A 3 -18.14 10.12 5.90
CA PRO A 3 -18.69 11.46 5.70
C PRO A 3 -18.32 12.35 6.88
N ALA A 4 -18.09 13.64 6.61
CA ALA A 4 -17.80 14.61 7.66
C ALA A 4 -18.93 14.55 8.72
N PRO A 5 -18.58 14.52 10.03
CA PRO A 5 -19.58 14.39 11.08
C PRO A 5 -20.55 15.57 11.04
N ASN A 6 -21.83 15.28 11.25
CA ASN A 6 -22.86 16.31 11.21
C ASN A 6 -22.58 17.37 12.30
N PRO A 7 -22.37 18.65 11.92
CA PRO A 7 -22.06 19.71 12.85
C PRO A 7 -23.26 20.11 13.74
N SER A 8 -24.40 19.44 13.66
CA SER A 8 -25.54 19.63 14.56
C SER A 8 -25.59 18.64 15.74
N LEU A 9 -24.78 17.57 15.74
CA LEU A 9 -24.81 16.55 16.81
C LEU A 9 -23.97 16.97 18.03
N PRO A 10 -24.24 16.48 19.25
CA PRO A 10 -23.35 16.67 20.40
C PRO A 10 -21.93 16.15 20.11
N LEU A 11 -20.91 16.79 20.69
CA LEU A 11 -19.50 16.43 20.47
C LEU A 11 -19.22 14.94 20.77
N GLN A 12 -19.84 14.40 21.84
CA GLN A 12 -19.71 12.98 22.21
C GLN A 12 -20.19 12.05 21.09
N GLU A 13 -21.33 12.33 20.45
CA GLU A 13 -21.87 11.50 19.38
C GLU A 13 -21.02 11.61 18.10
N ARG A 14 -20.47 12.79 17.80
CA ARG A 14 -19.51 12.96 16.70
C ARG A 14 -18.27 12.12 16.93
N LEU A 15 -17.69 12.17 18.13
CA LEU A 15 -16.50 11.39 18.47
C LEU A 15 -16.78 9.88 18.46
N LEU A 16 -17.93 9.42 18.96
CA LEU A 16 -18.34 8.01 18.90
C LEU A 16 -18.51 7.52 17.46
N THR A 17 -19.01 8.38 16.57
CA THR A 17 -19.12 8.07 15.14
C THR A 17 -17.73 7.95 14.49
N LEU A 18 -16.76 8.75 14.94
CA LEU A 18 -15.38 8.73 14.48
C LEU A 18 -14.55 7.57 15.05
N ALA A 19 -14.89 7.07 16.25
CA ALA A 19 -14.19 5.96 16.89
C ALA A 19 -14.20 4.66 16.05
N LYS A 20 -15.14 4.52 15.12
CA LYS A 20 -15.22 3.38 14.19
C LYS A 20 -14.01 3.25 13.25
N THR A 21 -13.13 4.25 13.18
CA THR A 21 -11.89 4.21 12.36
C THR A 21 -10.62 3.95 13.16
N LEU A 22 -10.72 3.54 14.44
CA LEU A 22 -9.58 3.26 15.32
C LEU A 22 -8.60 2.20 14.77
N HIS A 23 -9.02 1.36 13.82
CA HIS A 23 -8.21 0.29 13.24
C HIS A 23 -6.85 0.76 12.67
N HIS A 24 -6.79 1.92 12.00
CA HIS A 24 -5.50 2.45 11.50
C HIS A 24 -4.55 2.85 12.64
N LEU A 25 -5.11 3.45 13.71
CA LEU A 25 -4.32 3.81 14.88
C LEU A 25 -3.82 2.54 15.59
N THR A 26 -4.68 1.53 15.73
CA THR A 26 -4.29 0.22 16.24
C THR A 26 -3.11 -0.35 15.45
N LEU A 27 -3.19 -0.37 14.12
CA LEU A 27 -2.11 -0.87 13.25
C LEU A 27 -0.78 -0.14 13.49
N ILE A 28 -0.80 1.20 13.56
CA ILE A 28 0.40 2.00 13.81
C ILE A 28 0.98 1.66 15.19
N LEU A 29 0.14 1.67 16.24
CA LEU A 29 0.59 1.42 17.61
C LEU A 29 1.16 0.00 17.77
N THR A 30 0.51 -1.01 17.21
CA THR A 30 0.98 -2.40 17.26
C THR A 30 2.24 -2.59 16.43
N THR A 31 2.40 -1.88 15.31
CA THR A 31 3.62 -1.94 14.52
C THR A 31 4.79 -1.29 15.26
N ILE A 32 4.61 -0.10 15.85
CA ILE A 32 5.64 0.56 16.68
C ILE A 32 6.06 -0.37 17.83
N ARG A 33 5.08 -0.99 18.51
CA ARG A 33 5.36 -1.92 19.61
C ARG A 33 6.10 -3.17 19.16
N TYR A 34 5.78 -3.69 17.97
CA TYR A 34 6.49 -4.80 17.35
C TYR A 34 7.93 -4.43 16.98
N SER A 35 8.15 -3.22 16.45
CA SER A 35 9.49 -2.70 16.14
C SER A 35 10.40 -2.68 17.37
N PHE A 36 9.87 -2.32 18.55
CA PHE A 36 10.64 -2.43 19.80
C PHE A 36 11.02 -3.86 20.16
N SER A 37 10.13 -4.84 19.92
CA SER A 37 10.44 -6.25 20.10
C SER A 37 11.49 -6.75 19.10
N TRP A 38 11.48 -6.21 17.88
CA TRP A 38 12.49 -6.50 16.86
C TRP A 38 13.88 -5.99 17.25
N ILE A 39 13.97 -4.73 17.71
CA ILE A 39 15.24 -4.12 18.19
C ILE A 39 15.82 -4.92 19.36
N ARG A 40 14.95 -5.44 20.25
CA ARG A 40 15.37 -6.28 21.38
C ARG A 40 15.65 -7.74 21.04
N MET A 41 15.66 -8.08 19.74
CA MET A 41 15.83 -9.44 19.20
C MET A 41 14.83 -10.48 19.76
N ASN A 42 13.69 -10.01 20.30
CA ASN A 42 12.64 -10.86 20.87
C ASN A 42 11.40 -10.84 19.96
N TYR A 43 11.61 -11.16 18.69
CA TYR A 43 10.60 -11.07 17.64
C TYR A 43 9.57 -12.21 17.69
N TYR A 44 9.91 -13.35 18.30
CA TYR A 44 8.99 -14.47 18.50
C TYR A 44 8.34 -14.54 19.88
N GLY A 45 8.64 -13.62 20.81
CA GLY A 45 7.98 -13.59 22.12
C GLY A 45 6.47 -13.33 22.02
N GLY A 46 5.69 -13.80 23.00
CA GLY A 46 4.22 -13.75 22.96
C GLY A 46 3.64 -12.37 22.61
N MET A 47 4.18 -11.30 23.20
CA MET A 47 3.75 -9.93 22.90
C MET A 47 4.10 -9.48 21.47
N ALA A 48 5.24 -9.92 20.93
CA ALA A 48 5.62 -9.61 19.56
C ALA A 48 4.69 -10.32 18.56
N GLN A 49 4.38 -11.59 18.80
CA GLN A 49 3.40 -12.32 18.00
C GLN A 49 2.02 -11.67 18.06
N PHE A 50 1.57 -11.29 19.25
CA PHE A 50 0.32 -10.57 19.45
C PHE A 50 0.30 -9.26 18.63
N CYS A 51 1.32 -8.41 18.76
CA CYS A 51 1.39 -7.15 18.02
C CYS A 51 1.40 -7.37 16.50
N TYR A 52 2.16 -8.35 16.00
CA TYR A 52 2.22 -8.68 14.58
C TYR A 52 0.85 -9.12 14.05
N ARG A 53 0.19 -10.08 14.72
CA ARG A 53 -1.12 -10.60 14.29
C ARG A 53 -2.20 -9.52 14.37
N THR A 54 -2.22 -8.75 15.45
CA THR A 54 -3.17 -7.64 15.61
C THR A 54 -2.98 -6.56 14.53
N SER A 55 -1.74 -6.28 14.10
CA SER A 55 -1.48 -5.35 12.99
C SER A 55 -2.12 -5.82 11.68
N PHE A 56 -2.00 -7.11 11.34
CA PHE A 56 -2.61 -7.65 10.12
C PHE A 56 -4.12 -7.82 10.21
N ILE A 57 -4.66 -8.08 11.40
CA ILE A 57 -6.11 -8.02 11.64
C ILE A 57 -6.61 -6.59 11.38
N ALA A 58 -5.96 -5.59 11.97
CA ALA A 58 -6.32 -4.18 11.77
C ALA A 58 -6.19 -3.75 10.29
N ALA A 59 -5.16 -4.22 9.58
CA ALA A 59 -5.00 -4.01 8.15
C ALA A 59 -6.15 -4.63 7.34
N THR A 60 -6.53 -5.87 7.66
CA THR A 60 -7.62 -6.58 6.99
C THR A 60 -8.95 -5.84 7.17
N PHE A 61 -9.27 -5.39 8.38
CA PHE A 61 -10.48 -4.60 8.63
C PHE A 61 -10.47 -3.28 7.86
N THR A 62 -9.33 -2.58 7.88
CA THR A 62 -9.13 -1.32 7.18
C THR A 62 -9.38 -1.45 5.69
N TYR A 63 -8.68 -2.36 5.02
CA TYR A 63 -8.80 -2.55 3.58
C TYR A 63 -10.15 -3.17 3.21
N GLY A 64 -10.70 -4.05 4.05
CA GLY A 64 -12.06 -4.58 3.90
C GLY A 64 -13.12 -3.49 3.84
N ILE A 65 -13.03 -2.49 4.73
CA ILE A 65 -13.95 -1.33 4.71
C ILE A 65 -13.76 -0.50 3.43
N VAL A 66 -12.52 -0.27 2.99
CA VAL A 66 -12.24 0.49 1.77
C VAL A 66 -12.83 -0.21 0.56
N VAL A 67 -12.56 -1.51 0.41
CA VAL A 67 -13.11 -2.35 -0.68
C VAL A 67 -14.64 -2.35 -0.65
N TYR A 68 -15.26 -2.53 0.51
CA TYR A 68 -16.72 -2.47 0.62
C TYR A 68 -17.27 -1.10 0.16
N LYS A 69 -16.64 -0.01 0.56
CA LYS A 69 -17.05 1.35 0.18
C LYS A 69 -16.88 1.61 -1.32
N THR A 70 -15.77 1.20 -1.92
CA THR A 70 -15.54 1.39 -3.37
C THR A 70 -16.56 0.59 -4.18
N GLN A 71 -16.85 -0.65 -3.78
CA GLN A 71 -17.83 -1.50 -4.43
C GLN A 71 -19.26 -0.97 -4.30
N ARG A 72 -19.64 -0.52 -3.09
CA ARG A 72 -20.95 0.09 -2.86
C ARG A 72 -21.13 1.39 -3.66
N ALA A 73 -20.08 2.20 -3.80
CA ALA A 73 -20.12 3.42 -4.60
C ALA A 73 -20.30 3.10 -6.10
N ARG A 74 -19.57 2.11 -6.63
CA ARG A 74 -19.73 1.63 -8.01
C ARG A 74 -21.15 1.14 -8.30
N ALA A 75 -21.73 0.36 -7.38
CA ALA A 75 -23.11 -0.12 -7.49
C ALA A 75 -24.14 1.02 -7.52
N LYS A 76 -23.94 2.07 -6.71
CA LYS A 76 -24.82 3.25 -6.69
C LYS A 76 -24.68 4.14 -7.93
N SER A 77 -23.51 4.18 -8.55
CA SER A 77 -23.23 5.01 -9.74
C SER A 77 -23.82 4.45 -11.04
N GLY A 78 -24.53 3.33 -11.00
CA GLY A 78 -25.17 2.76 -12.20
C GLY A 78 -24.17 2.19 -13.22
N SER A 79 -22.90 1.97 -12.83
CA SER A 79 -21.89 1.28 -13.65
C SER A 79 -22.40 -0.13 -13.97
N ARG A 80 -22.85 -0.34 -15.22
CA ARG A 80 -23.65 -1.49 -15.68
C ARG A 80 -22.91 -2.84 -15.78
N ALA A 81 -21.76 -3.02 -15.14
CA ALA A 81 -21.16 -4.34 -15.01
C ALA A 81 -20.56 -4.49 -13.61
N ALA A 82 -20.90 -5.60 -12.94
CA ALA A 82 -20.09 -6.07 -11.83
C ALA A 82 -18.65 -6.22 -12.35
N PRO A 83 -17.64 -5.65 -11.67
CA PRO A 83 -16.26 -5.81 -12.10
C PRO A 83 -15.97 -7.31 -12.21
N SER A 84 -15.38 -7.71 -13.34
CA SER A 84 -14.94 -9.10 -13.52
C SER A 84 -14.02 -9.49 -12.37
N ALA A 85 -13.93 -10.78 -12.04
CA ALA A 85 -13.03 -11.24 -10.97
C ALA A 85 -11.59 -10.73 -11.18
N LEU A 86 -11.13 -10.67 -12.44
CA LEU A 86 -9.86 -10.05 -12.83
C LEU A 86 -9.82 -8.55 -12.54
N GLY A 87 -10.88 -7.80 -12.85
CA GLY A 87 -10.97 -6.37 -12.54
C GLY A 87 -10.92 -6.06 -11.04
N LEU A 88 -11.44 -6.95 -10.19
CA LEU A 88 -11.32 -6.83 -8.74
C LEU A 88 -9.90 -7.11 -8.24
N LEU A 89 -9.25 -8.13 -8.79
CA LEU A 89 -7.86 -8.44 -8.46
C LEU A 89 -6.89 -7.36 -8.97
N ALA A 90 -7.30 -6.58 -9.97
CA ALA A 90 -6.57 -5.41 -10.43
C ALA A 90 -6.72 -4.18 -9.49
N ASP A 91 -7.65 -4.19 -8.54
CA ASP A 91 -7.80 -3.08 -7.58
C ASP A 91 -6.73 -3.18 -6.49
N GLU A 92 -5.94 -2.12 -6.32
CA GLU A 92 -4.86 -2.07 -5.32
C GLU A 92 -5.36 -2.35 -3.89
N ASN A 93 -6.57 -1.90 -3.53
CA ASN A 93 -7.10 -2.09 -2.18
C ASN A 93 -7.47 -3.56 -1.94
N VAL A 94 -7.94 -4.24 -2.99
CA VAL A 94 -8.20 -5.69 -2.93
C VAL A 94 -6.90 -6.46 -2.84
N GLN A 95 -5.87 -6.06 -3.59
CA GLN A 95 -4.53 -6.67 -3.50
C GLN A 95 -3.96 -6.59 -2.09
N TYR A 96 -3.99 -5.40 -1.44
CA TYR A 96 -3.53 -5.25 -0.06
C TYR A 96 -4.44 -5.98 0.94
N LEU A 97 -5.75 -6.09 0.71
CA LEU A 97 -6.64 -6.90 1.56
C LEU A 97 -6.28 -8.39 1.51
N LEU A 98 -6.10 -8.94 0.31
CA LEU A 98 -5.72 -10.34 0.14
C LEU A 98 -4.34 -10.60 0.75
N LEU A 99 -3.41 -9.68 0.53
CA LEU A 99 -2.07 -9.78 1.04
C LEU A 99 -2.03 -9.68 2.58
N SER A 100 -2.87 -8.85 3.21
CA SER A 100 -2.94 -8.76 4.68
C SER A 100 -3.44 -10.07 5.30
N LEU A 101 -4.38 -10.76 4.64
CA LEU A 101 -4.83 -12.09 5.04
C LEU A 101 -3.72 -13.13 4.89
N VAL A 102 -2.95 -13.11 3.80
CA VAL A 102 -1.80 -14.00 3.61
C VAL A 102 -0.78 -13.81 4.74
N TRP A 103 -0.43 -12.57 5.07
CA TRP A 103 0.50 -12.27 6.16
C TRP A 103 -0.03 -12.64 7.55
N LEU A 104 -1.35 -12.60 7.73
CA LEU A 104 -1.99 -13.00 8.98
C LEU A 104 -1.77 -14.47 9.30
N PHE A 105 -1.64 -15.34 8.29
CA PHE A 105 -1.45 -16.79 8.47
C PHE A 105 -0.03 -17.29 8.13
N SER A 106 0.83 -16.43 7.58
CA SER A 106 2.22 -16.75 7.29
C SER A 106 3.10 -16.74 8.56
N PRO A 107 4.34 -17.28 8.48
CA PRO A 107 5.41 -16.91 9.41
C PRO A 107 5.61 -15.38 9.46
N GLN A 108 6.27 -14.87 10.49
CA GLN A 108 6.44 -13.42 10.65
C GLN A 108 7.46 -12.87 9.66
N TYR A 109 7.03 -11.90 8.86
CA TYR A 109 7.88 -11.10 7.99
C TYR A 109 7.77 -9.62 8.42
N PRO A 110 8.65 -9.12 9.31
CA PRO A 110 8.61 -7.74 9.80
C PRO A 110 8.49 -6.68 8.70
N LEU A 111 9.25 -6.89 7.60
CA LEU A 111 9.24 -5.99 6.45
C LEU A 111 7.84 -5.85 5.82
N ALA A 112 6.98 -6.85 5.95
CA ALA A 112 5.62 -6.80 5.45
C ALA A 112 4.72 -5.80 6.19
N LEU A 113 5.07 -5.38 7.41
CA LEU A 113 4.31 -4.37 8.15
C LEU A 113 4.57 -2.93 7.65
N LEU A 114 5.73 -2.69 7.03
CA LEU A 114 6.18 -1.34 6.72
C LEU A 114 5.31 -0.63 5.68
N PRO A 115 4.93 -1.25 4.53
CA PRO A 115 4.00 -0.62 3.59
C PRO A 115 2.66 -0.24 4.24
N TYR A 116 2.06 -1.16 5.01
CA TYR A 116 0.78 -0.92 5.70
C TYR A 116 0.86 0.20 6.73
N SER A 117 2.01 0.36 7.38
CA SER A 117 2.25 1.43 8.35
C SER A 117 2.34 2.79 7.67
N VAL A 118 3.06 2.88 6.55
CA VAL A 118 3.13 4.12 5.75
C VAL A 118 1.72 4.51 5.29
N TYR A 119 0.96 3.59 4.68
CA TYR A 119 -0.42 3.87 4.28
C TYR A 119 -1.31 4.30 5.44
N SER A 120 -1.15 3.68 6.62
CA SER A 120 -1.93 4.02 7.80
C SER A 120 -1.58 5.41 8.34
N ILE A 121 -0.33 5.85 8.29
CA ILE A 121 0.08 7.21 8.67
C ILE A 121 -0.63 8.25 7.79
N PHE A 122 -0.58 8.07 6.47
CA PHE A 122 -1.28 8.97 5.53
C PHE A 122 -2.80 8.94 5.73
N HIS A 123 -3.36 7.78 6.04
CA HIS A 123 -4.78 7.67 6.35
C HIS A 123 -5.14 8.44 7.62
N VAL A 124 -4.40 8.25 8.72
CA VAL A 124 -4.62 8.96 9.98
C VAL A 124 -4.44 10.46 9.78
N ALA A 125 -3.39 10.91 9.07
CA ALA A 125 -3.19 12.32 8.75
C ALA A 125 -4.39 12.91 8.00
N THR A 126 -4.79 12.26 6.90
CA THR A 126 -5.91 12.75 6.09
C THR A 126 -7.23 12.68 6.84
N TYR A 127 -7.46 11.65 7.65
CA TYR A 127 -8.63 11.52 8.51
C TYR A 127 -8.68 12.61 9.57
N THR A 128 -7.56 12.91 10.22
CA THR A 128 -7.45 14.01 11.17
C THR A 128 -7.82 15.34 10.51
N ARG A 129 -7.28 15.60 9.32
CA ARG A 129 -7.56 16.82 8.55
C ARG A 129 -9.04 16.95 8.16
N THR A 130 -9.64 15.87 7.67
CA THR A 130 -10.95 15.92 6.99
C THR A 130 -12.14 15.59 7.88
N ASN A 131 -11.91 14.90 9.01
CA ASN A 131 -12.97 14.41 9.88
C ASN A 131 -12.76 14.85 11.32
N LEU A 132 -11.58 14.63 11.91
CA LEU A 132 -11.35 14.91 13.33
C LEU A 132 -11.35 16.41 13.63
N ILE A 133 -10.56 17.20 12.88
CA ILE A 133 -10.48 18.64 13.08
C ILE A 133 -11.86 19.30 12.88
N PRO A 134 -12.61 19.07 11.79
CA PRO A 134 -13.96 19.63 11.65
C PRO A 134 -14.97 19.14 12.68
N ALA A 135 -14.75 17.98 13.31
CA ALA A 135 -15.65 17.50 14.37
C ALA A 135 -15.50 18.31 15.67
N VAL A 136 -14.26 18.66 16.02
CA VAL A 136 -13.91 19.40 17.24
C VAL A 136 -14.04 20.92 17.01
N TYR A 137 -13.60 21.38 15.84
CA TYR A 137 -13.64 22.77 15.41
C TYR A 137 -14.49 22.86 14.13
N PRO A 138 -15.84 22.83 14.25
CA PRO A 138 -16.72 22.93 13.10
C PRO A 138 -16.46 24.27 12.38
N PRO A 139 -16.28 24.26 11.05
CA PRO A 139 -16.07 25.48 10.30
C PRO A 139 -17.29 26.38 10.47
N THR A 140 -17.06 27.67 10.71
CA THR A 140 -18.11 28.68 10.71
C THR A 140 -18.81 28.67 9.35
N PRO A 141 -20.16 28.71 9.31
CA PRO A 141 -20.89 28.86 8.05
C PRO A 141 -20.36 30.09 7.30
N ALA A 142 -20.09 29.95 6.01
CA ALA A 142 -19.74 31.10 5.20
C ALA A 142 -20.93 32.07 5.20
N ALA A 143 -20.70 33.32 5.58
CA ALA A 143 -21.67 34.39 5.36
C ALA A 143 -21.93 34.53 3.85
N ASP A 144 -23.19 34.76 3.51
CA ASP A 144 -23.77 34.70 2.17
C ASP A 144 -22.85 35.23 1.05
N GLY A 145 -22.68 34.43 0.00
CA GLY A 145 -22.19 34.89 -1.31
C GLY A 145 -20.67 34.91 -1.54
N SER A 146 -19.83 34.61 -0.54
CA SER A 146 -18.38 34.51 -0.78
C SER A 146 -17.97 33.12 -1.32
N SER A 147 -17.10 33.11 -2.34
CA SER A 147 -16.61 31.92 -3.04
C SER A 147 -16.16 30.80 -2.08
N PRO A 148 -16.26 29.50 -2.47
CA PRO A 148 -15.94 28.34 -1.60
C PRO A 148 -14.48 28.29 -1.10
N LYS A 149 -13.61 29.21 -1.55
CA LYS A 149 -12.25 29.46 -1.04
C LYS A 149 -12.21 30.11 0.35
N GLY A 150 -13.31 30.65 0.86
CA GLY A 150 -13.36 31.41 2.13
C GLY A 150 -13.71 30.61 3.39
N ARG A 151 -13.72 29.26 3.37
CA ARG A 151 -13.87 28.50 4.62
C ARG A 151 -12.61 28.68 5.46
N ALA A 152 -12.75 29.35 6.61
CA ALA A 152 -11.72 29.42 7.63
C ALA A 152 -11.29 27.99 8.00
N THR A 153 -10.21 27.53 7.39
CA THR A 153 -9.66 26.20 7.60
C THR A 153 -8.70 26.31 8.78
N HIS A 154 -8.84 25.41 9.75
CA HIS A 154 -8.01 25.44 10.95
C HIS A 154 -6.51 25.34 10.56
N PRO A 155 -5.58 26.14 11.12
CA PRO A 155 -4.17 26.13 10.70
C PRO A 155 -3.49 24.75 10.73
N LEU A 156 -3.88 23.89 11.69
CA LEU A 156 -3.40 22.50 11.73
C LEU A 156 -3.87 21.66 10.53
N ALA A 157 -5.08 21.88 10.01
CA ALA A 157 -5.57 21.15 8.84
C ALA A 157 -4.79 21.53 7.58
N ASP A 158 -4.31 22.77 7.48
CA ASP A 158 -3.44 23.23 6.39
C ASP A 158 -2.04 22.63 6.49
N ARG A 159 -1.44 22.62 7.70
CA ARG A 159 -0.14 21.97 7.94
C ARG A 159 -0.17 20.48 7.63
N ILE A 160 -1.23 19.78 8.04
CA ILE A 160 -1.40 18.35 7.71
C ILE A 160 -1.56 18.18 6.18
N GLY A 161 -2.28 19.08 5.52
CA GLY A 161 -2.41 19.07 4.07
C GLY A 161 -1.06 19.24 3.35
N ALA A 162 -0.24 20.19 3.83
CA ALA A 162 1.12 20.40 3.33
C ALA A 162 2.00 19.17 3.55
N PHE A 163 2.02 18.62 4.77
CA PHE A 163 2.73 17.38 5.10
C PHE A 163 2.35 16.22 4.17
N VAL A 164 1.05 15.98 3.98
CA VAL A 164 0.59 14.90 3.08
C VAL A 164 1.10 15.15 1.67
N LYS A 165 0.97 16.37 1.14
CA LYS A 165 1.39 16.68 -0.23
C LYS A 165 2.90 16.56 -0.42
N GLU A 166 3.68 17.08 0.52
CA GLU A 166 5.15 17.11 0.47
C GLU A 166 5.74 15.71 0.54
N TYR A 167 5.24 14.86 1.45
CA TYR A 167 5.84 13.55 1.70
C TYR A 167 5.20 12.40 0.94
N TYR A 168 4.07 12.61 0.25
CA TYR A 168 3.37 11.53 -0.47
C TYR A 168 4.26 10.84 -1.50
N ASP A 169 4.88 11.60 -2.41
CA ASP A 169 5.65 11.04 -3.52
C ASP A 169 6.91 10.30 -3.04
N ALA A 170 7.65 10.92 -2.10
CA ALA A 170 8.79 10.30 -1.46
C ALA A 170 8.39 9.01 -0.71
N SER A 171 7.25 9.02 -0.02
CA SER A 171 6.76 7.86 0.70
C SER A 171 6.31 6.73 -0.23
N MET A 172 5.67 7.04 -1.37
CA MET A 172 5.31 6.04 -2.38
C MET A 172 6.54 5.39 -3.01
N SER A 173 7.62 6.16 -3.21
CA SER A 173 8.91 5.62 -3.64
C SER A 173 9.51 4.67 -2.59
N ILE A 174 9.47 5.05 -1.30
CA ILE A 174 9.94 4.19 -0.20
C ILE A 174 9.10 2.90 -0.12
N VAL A 175 7.77 3.00 -0.22
CA VAL A 175 6.87 1.83 -0.24
C VAL A 175 7.23 0.90 -1.39
N SER A 176 7.47 1.45 -2.58
CA SER A 176 7.85 0.66 -3.76
C SER A 176 9.20 -0.06 -3.56
N ALA A 177 10.19 0.61 -2.97
CA ALA A 177 11.46 -0.01 -2.61
C ALA A 177 11.30 -1.11 -1.55
N LEU A 178 10.44 -0.89 -0.55
CA LEU A 178 10.12 -1.89 0.48
C LEU A 178 9.42 -3.13 -0.11
N GLU A 179 8.53 -2.94 -1.08
CA GLU A 179 7.86 -4.04 -1.77
C GLU A 179 8.86 -4.91 -2.55
N ILE A 180 9.77 -4.28 -3.29
CA ILE A 180 10.83 -5.00 -4.02
C ILE A 180 11.79 -5.69 -3.04
N LEU A 181 12.18 -5.02 -1.95
CA LEU A 181 13.03 -5.59 -0.91
C LEU A 181 12.36 -6.81 -0.24
N LEU A 182 11.06 -6.73 0.01
CA LEU A 182 10.29 -7.83 0.57
C LEU A 182 10.24 -9.02 -0.39
N TRP A 183 10.05 -8.79 -1.69
CA TRP A 183 10.16 -9.85 -2.70
C TRP A 183 11.54 -10.52 -2.67
N GLY A 184 12.62 -9.74 -2.65
CA GLY A 184 13.99 -10.28 -2.55
C GLY A 184 14.21 -11.10 -1.27
N ARG A 185 13.67 -10.64 -0.13
CA ARG A 185 13.73 -11.38 1.13
C ARG A 185 12.97 -12.71 1.07
N ILE A 186 11.79 -12.74 0.43
CA ILE A 186 10.99 -13.95 0.23
C ILE A 186 11.69 -14.91 -0.73
N LEU A 187 12.27 -14.39 -1.82
CA LEU A 187 13.08 -15.18 -2.76
C LEU A 187 14.23 -15.88 -2.04
N LEU A 188 14.97 -15.16 -1.19
CA LEU A 188 16.03 -15.77 -0.39
C LEU A 188 15.49 -16.87 0.54
N SER A 189 14.34 -16.66 1.17
CA SER A 189 13.65 -17.71 1.94
C SER A 189 13.22 -18.91 1.09
N ALA A 190 12.87 -18.70 -0.18
CA ALA A 190 12.50 -19.76 -1.13
C ALA A 190 13.72 -20.58 -1.55
N LEU A 191 14.84 -19.92 -1.88
CA LEU A 191 16.12 -20.56 -2.21
C LEU A 191 16.68 -21.35 -1.02
N LEU A 192 16.47 -20.88 0.20
CA LEU A 192 16.83 -21.59 1.44
C LEU A 192 15.78 -22.63 1.88
N PHE A 193 14.78 -22.95 1.04
CA PHE A 193 13.73 -23.94 1.30
C PHE A 193 13.00 -23.79 2.64
N GLN A 194 12.85 -22.55 3.12
CA GLN A 194 12.13 -22.29 4.36
C GLN A 194 10.65 -22.68 4.25
N ARG A 195 10.03 -23.02 5.37
CA ARG A 195 8.64 -23.52 5.36
C ARG A 195 7.67 -22.50 4.75
N ARG A 196 6.86 -22.93 3.78
CA ARG A 196 5.85 -22.12 3.04
C ARG A 196 6.43 -20.97 2.19
N SER A 197 7.75 -20.84 2.05
CA SER A 197 8.35 -19.74 1.28
C SER A 197 8.04 -19.80 -0.21
N TRP A 198 7.94 -20.99 -0.79
CA TRP A 198 7.53 -21.17 -2.20
C TRP A 198 6.11 -20.68 -2.49
N ILE A 199 5.16 -20.95 -1.59
CA ILE A 199 3.79 -20.46 -1.72
C ILE A 199 3.77 -18.93 -1.62
N LEU A 200 4.48 -18.36 -0.64
CA LEU A 200 4.62 -16.91 -0.49
C LEU A 200 5.30 -16.27 -1.70
N MET A 201 6.30 -16.94 -2.28
CA MET A 201 7.00 -16.47 -3.46
C MET A 201 6.05 -16.33 -4.64
N VAL A 202 5.22 -17.33 -4.92
CA VAL A 202 4.22 -17.26 -6.00
C VAL A 202 3.20 -16.15 -5.74
N LEU A 203 2.57 -16.13 -4.56
CA LEU A 203 1.56 -15.13 -4.22
C LEU A 203 2.10 -13.70 -4.27
N TYR A 204 3.30 -13.47 -3.71
CA TYR A 204 3.92 -12.15 -3.67
C TYR A 204 4.44 -11.72 -5.04
N THR A 205 4.85 -12.65 -5.90
CA THR A 205 5.22 -12.34 -7.29
C THR A 205 4.01 -11.88 -8.10
N ILE A 206 2.84 -12.52 -7.94
CA ILE A 206 1.59 -12.07 -8.57
C ILE A 206 1.24 -10.66 -8.10
N PHE A 207 1.32 -10.40 -6.79
CA PHE A 207 1.11 -9.07 -6.21
C PHE A 207 2.07 -8.04 -6.82
N LEU A 208 3.38 -8.30 -6.79
CA LEU A 208 4.38 -7.36 -7.28
C LEU A 208 4.25 -7.11 -8.79
N ARG A 209 3.86 -8.14 -9.57
CA ARG A 209 3.60 -8.00 -11.01
C ARG A 209 2.40 -7.10 -11.29
N ALA A 210 1.31 -7.28 -10.54
CA ALA A 210 0.14 -6.42 -10.63
C ALA A 210 0.50 -4.97 -10.27
N ARG A 211 1.24 -4.78 -9.16
CA ARG A 211 1.76 -3.46 -8.74
C ARG A 211 2.67 -2.81 -9.77
N HIS A 212 3.58 -3.56 -10.38
CA HIS A 212 4.45 -3.06 -11.45
C HIS A 212 3.64 -2.56 -12.66
N SER A 213 2.52 -3.19 -13.00
CA SER A 213 1.65 -2.70 -14.09
C SER A 213 0.86 -1.44 -13.72
N GLN A 214 0.61 -1.19 -12.43
CA GLN A 214 -0.30 -0.15 -11.95
C GLN A 214 0.40 1.07 -11.36
N SER A 215 1.67 0.95 -10.96
CA SER A 215 2.40 1.99 -10.23
C SER A 215 3.71 2.37 -10.91
N SER A 216 3.81 3.65 -11.29
CA SER A 216 5.05 4.25 -11.80
C SER A 216 6.18 4.23 -10.77
N HIS A 217 5.88 4.32 -9.47
CA HIS A 217 6.87 4.23 -8.41
C HIS A 217 7.55 2.86 -8.34
N VAL A 218 6.78 1.78 -8.55
CA VAL A 218 7.31 0.42 -8.62
C VAL A 218 8.15 0.22 -9.88
N GLN A 219 7.67 0.69 -11.03
CA GLN A 219 8.44 0.67 -12.29
C GLN A 219 9.77 1.42 -12.15
N GLY A 220 9.73 2.62 -11.56
CA GLY A 220 10.91 3.44 -11.30
C GLY A 220 11.90 2.73 -10.37
N SER A 221 11.40 2.13 -9.28
CA SER A 221 12.25 1.43 -8.31
C SER A 221 12.88 0.16 -8.89
N VAL A 222 12.16 -0.58 -9.74
CA VAL A 222 12.71 -1.73 -10.49
C VAL A 222 13.78 -1.26 -11.47
N SER A 223 13.54 -0.18 -12.22
CA SER A 223 14.52 0.38 -13.15
C SER A 223 15.79 0.86 -12.44
N GLN A 224 15.65 1.54 -11.30
CA GLN A 224 16.78 2.00 -10.49
C GLN A 224 17.57 0.82 -9.92
N LEU A 225 16.88 -0.22 -9.45
CA LEU A 225 17.54 -1.44 -8.98
C LEU A 225 18.31 -2.12 -10.12
N SER A 226 17.70 -2.28 -11.30
CA SER A 226 18.39 -2.84 -12.48
C SER A 226 19.64 -2.04 -12.80
N ALA A 227 19.53 -0.71 -12.89
CA ALA A 227 20.67 0.16 -13.20
C ALA A 227 21.81 0.04 -12.19
N ARG A 228 21.50 -0.10 -10.89
CA ARG A 228 22.51 -0.32 -9.85
C ARG A 228 23.19 -1.68 -10.00
N VAL A 229 22.44 -2.74 -10.30
CA VAL A 229 23.02 -4.07 -10.55
C VAL A 229 23.85 -4.07 -11.82
N ASP A 230 23.38 -3.43 -12.90
CA ASP A 230 24.13 -3.26 -14.15
C ASP A 230 25.47 -2.55 -13.91
N ALA A 231 25.48 -1.49 -13.09
CA ALA A 231 26.72 -0.78 -12.72
C ALA A 231 27.69 -1.67 -11.92
N LEU A 232 27.20 -2.46 -10.96
CA LEU A 232 28.02 -3.38 -10.16
C LEU A 232 28.59 -4.53 -11.01
N VAL A 233 27.78 -5.08 -11.91
CA VAL A 233 28.14 -6.19 -12.79
C VAL A 233 29.08 -5.72 -13.93
N GLY A 234 28.93 -4.47 -14.35
CA GLY A 234 29.79 -3.81 -15.35
C GLY A 234 31.15 -3.33 -14.82
N ALA A 235 31.35 -3.29 -13.51
CA ALA A 235 32.60 -2.83 -12.91
C ALA A 235 33.83 -3.64 -13.37
N GLN A 236 34.98 -2.97 -13.46
CA GLN A 236 36.27 -3.61 -13.73
C GLN A 236 36.63 -4.52 -12.55
N GLY A 237 36.77 -5.83 -12.80
CA GLY A 237 37.06 -6.84 -11.78
C GLY A 237 35.92 -7.82 -11.51
N THR A 238 34.72 -7.61 -12.05
CA THR A 238 33.61 -8.55 -11.88
C THR A 238 33.79 -9.80 -12.79
N PRO A 239 33.68 -11.03 -12.27
CA PRO A 239 33.81 -12.25 -13.06
C PRO A 239 32.83 -12.33 -14.25
N PRO A 240 33.25 -12.82 -15.43
CA PRO A 240 32.37 -12.97 -16.59
C PRO A 240 31.10 -13.78 -16.31
N ALA A 241 31.19 -14.78 -15.42
CA ALA A 241 30.04 -15.57 -14.98
C ALA A 241 28.93 -14.72 -14.35
N ALA A 242 29.28 -13.70 -13.57
CA ALA A 242 28.28 -12.82 -12.95
C ALA A 242 27.52 -11.99 -13.99
N ARG A 243 28.20 -11.58 -15.07
CA ARG A 243 27.57 -10.90 -16.22
C ARG A 243 26.59 -11.81 -16.94
N GLN A 244 27.02 -13.04 -17.26
CA GLN A 244 26.18 -14.04 -17.92
C GLN A 244 24.92 -14.38 -17.10
N VAL A 245 25.08 -14.60 -15.78
CA VAL A 245 23.94 -14.85 -14.88
C VAL A 245 22.98 -13.67 -14.87
N TRP A 246 23.50 -12.44 -14.76
CA TRP A 246 22.67 -11.24 -14.75
C TRP A 246 21.91 -11.01 -16.08
N ASP A 247 22.56 -11.26 -17.22
CA ASP A 247 21.91 -11.18 -18.53
C ASP A 247 20.82 -12.27 -18.70
N GLY A 248 21.06 -13.46 -18.15
CA GLY A 248 20.04 -14.51 -18.04
C GLY A 248 18.84 -14.08 -17.19
N VAL A 249 19.08 -13.48 -16.02
CA VAL A 249 18.03 -12.94 -15.14
C VAL A 249 17.22 -11.85 -15.86
N LYS A 250 17.88 -10.89 -16.53
CA LYS A 250 17.20 -9.85 -17.32
C LYS A 250 16.34 -10.43 -18.43
N SER A 251 16.86 -11.44 -19.15
CA SER A 251 16.14 -12.10 -20.24
C SER A 251 14.91 -12.85 -19.73
N GLY A 252 15.06 -13.60 -18.63
CA GLY A 252 13.95 -14.30 -17.98
C GLY A 252 12.89 -13.34 -17.43
N ALA A 253 13.31 -12.22 -16.82
CA ALA A 253 12.39 -11.20 -16.33
C ALA A 253 11.59 -10.54 -17.47
N ARG A 254 12.22 -10.26 -18.61
CA ARG A 254 11.54 -9.74 -19.82
C ARG A 254 10.54 -10.75 -20.37
N GLN A 255 10.95 -12.01 -20.53
CA GLN A 255 10.06 -13.07 -21.00
C GLN A 255 8.86 -13.26 -20.05
N PHE A 256 9.11 -13.26 -18.73
CA PHE A 256 8.04 -13.32 -17.74
C PHE A 256 7.10 -12.12 -17.85
N HIS A 257 7.64 -10.92 -17.98
CA HIS A 257 6.84 -9.71 -18.20
C HIS A 257 5.94 -9.84 -19.44
N ASP A 258 6.49 -10.32 -20.54
CA ASP A 258 5.81 -10.45 -21.83
C ASP A 258 4.71 -11.51 -21.84
N ILE A 259 4.91 -12.62 -21.10
CA ILE A 259 3.91 -13.69 -20.94
C ILE A 259 2.77 -13.24 -20.02
N THR A 260 3.08 -12.47 -18.99
CA THR A 260 2.12 -12.01 -17.97
C THR A 260 1.48 -10.66 -18.32
N ASP A 261 1.74 -10.13 -19.51
CA ASP A 261 1.12 -8.92 -20.01
C ASP A 261 -0.34 -9.17 -20.41
N ILE A 262 -1.24 -8.90 -19.46
CA ILE A 262 -2.69 -9.11 -19.60
C ILE A 262 -3.26 -8.30 -20.77
N THR A 263 -2.64 -7.18 -21.16
CA THR A 263 -3.05 -6.32 -22.28
C THR A 263 -3.06 -7.07 -23.61
N LYS A 264 -2.24 -8.12 -23.76
CA LYS A 264 -2.23 -9.01 -24.93
C LYS A 264 -3.43 -9.94 -24.99
N TYR A 265 -4.05 -10.24 -23.84
CA TYR A 265 -5.14 -11.20 -23.70
C TYR A 265 -6.51 -10.53 -23.49
N THR A 266 -6.56 -9.24 -23.16
CA THR A 266 -7.81 -8.48 -22.96
C THR A 266 -8.26 -7.68 -24.18
N GLY A 267 -7.57 -7.76 -25.33
CA GLY A 267 -8.04 -7.22 -26.60
C GLY A 267 -8.06 -5.70 -26.66
N GLY A 268 -6.89 -5.09 -26.80
CA GLY A 268 -6.72 -3.72 -27.29
C GLY A 268 -5.75 -3.75 -28.47
N GLY A 269 -6.26 -3.51 -29.68
CA GLY A 269 -5.47 -3.55 -30.91
C GLY A 269 -4.22 -2.68 -30.84
N ALA A 270 -3.24 -3.03 -31.67
CA ALA A 270 -2.07 -2.22 -31.98
C ALA A 270 -2.42 -0.72 -31.97
N ALA A 271 -1.93 0.00 -30.96
CA ALA A 271 -1.87 1.45 -31.04
C ALA A 271 -1.00 1.76 -32.26
N LYS A 272 -1.66 2.11 -33.37
CA LYS A 272 -1.02 2.68 -34.55
C LYS A 272 -0.12 3.82 -34.04
N LYS A 273 1.18 3.69 -34.28
CA LYS A 273 2.08 4.84 -34.30
C LYS A 273 1.47 5.84 -35.29
N SER A 274 1.02 7.00 -34.83
CA SER A 274 0.84 8.12 -35.75
C SER A 274 2.22 8.71 -36.00
N SER A 275 2.52 8.85 -37.28
CA SER A 275 3.62 9.64 -37.83
C SER A 275 3.64 11.07 -37.30
#